data_AF-A0A0S8CIG2-F1
#
_entry.id   AF-A0A0S8CIG2-F1
#
_cell.length_a   1.000
_cell.length_b   1.000
_cell.length_c   1.000
_cell.angle_alpha   90.00
_cell.angle_beta   90.00
_cell.angle_gamma   90.00
#
_symmetry.space_group_name_H-M   'P 1'
#
loop_
_entity.id
_entity.type
_entity.pdbx_description
1 polymer ?
#
loop_
_entity_poly.entity_id
_entity_poly.type
_entity_poly.pdbx_seq_one_letter_code
_entity_poly.pdbx_strand_id
1 'polypeptide(L)' 'MAKRITIDPVTRIEGHLRVDCEIDNGKVSNAWSSGQMWRGFEVILQGRDPREAWLFVQRFCGV' A
#
# COMPACT_ATOMS: atom_id res chain seq x y z
N MET A 1 28.23 10.66 -3.01
CA MET A 1 27.01 11.12 -2.30
C MET A 1 25.93 10.09 -2.58
N ALA A 2 25.24 9.61 -1.55
CA ALA A 2 24.09 8.73 -1.75
C ALA A 2 22.98 9.50 -2.49
N LYS A 3 22.42 8.90 -3.54
CA LYS A 3 21.32 9.47 -4.33
C LYS A 3 20.01 8.82 -3.87
N ARG A 4 19.00 9.63 -3.57
CA ARG A 4 17.65 9.12 -3.33
C ARG A 4 16.84 9.13 -4.63
N ILE A 5 16.12 8.05 -4.89
CA ILE A 5 15.15 7.91 -5.99
C ILE A 5 13.77 7.54 -5.44
N THR A 6 12.73 7.94 -6.17
CA THR A 6 11.34 7.65 -5.85
C THR A 6 10.66 7.02 -7.06
N ILE A 7 9.96 5.91 -6.84
CA ILE A 7 9.09 5.25 -7.80
C ILE A 7 7.67 5.40 -7.27
N ASP A 8 6.93 6.34 -7.86
CA ASP A 8 5.54 6.64 -7.52
C ASP A 8 4.80 7.14 -8.78
N PRO A 9 3.86 6.36 -9.34
CA PRO A 9 3.36 5.07 -8.83
C PRO A 9 4.23 3.88 -9.27
N VAL A 10 4.29 2.84 -8.43
CA VAL A 10 4.64 1.48 -8.90
C VAL A 10 3.47 0.95 -9.74
N THR A 11 3.73 0.57 -10.99
CA THR A 11 2.69 0.12 -11.94
C THR A 11 2.60 -1.40 -12.05
N ARG A 12 1.53 -1.91 -12.69
CA ARG A 12 1.21 -3.35 -12.85
C ARG A 12 1.08 -4.12 -11.53
N ILE A 13 0.51 -3.46 -10.54
CA ILE A 13 0.09 -4.01 -9.25
C ILE A 13 -1.38 -3.63 -9.00
N GLU A 14 -1.99 -4.24 -7.99
CA GLU A 14 -3.23 -3.71 -7.40
C GLU A 14 -2.87 -2.62 -6.37
N GLY A 15 -3.67 -1.56 -6.31
CA GLY A 15 -3.52 -0.51 -5.30
C GLY A 15 -2.52 0.61 -5.63
N HIS A 16 -2.06 1.30 -4.57
CA HIS A 16 -1.30 2.55 -4.66
C HIS A 16 -0.02 2.44 -3.83
N LEU A 17 1.10 2.17 -4.49
CA LEU A 17 2.39 1.96 -3.84
C LEU A 17 3.41 2.99 -4.33
N ARG A 18 4.10 3.58 -3.35
CA ARG A 18 5.34 4.33 -3.52
C ARG A 18 6.51 3.52 -2.94
N VAL A 19 7.64 3.54 -3.66
CA VAL A 19 8.92 3.01 -3.17
C VAL A 19 9.99 4.10 -3.26
N ASP A 20 10.64 4.42 -2.15
CA ASP A 20 11.86 5.24 -2.14
C ASP A 20 13.08 4.35 -1.95
N CYS A 21 14.17 4.60 -2.68
CA CYS A 21 15.44 3.91 -2.50
C CYS A 21 16.58 4.92 -2.36
N GLU A 22 17.49 4.65 -1.43
CA GLU A 22 18.82 5.26 -1.41
C GLU A 22 19.79 4.38 -2.18
N ILE A 23 20.56 4.99 -3.08
CA ILE A 23 21.54 4.33 -3.93
C ILE A 23 22.94 4.79 -3.55
N ASP A 24 23.79 3.84 -3.19
CA ASP A 24 25.22 4.03 -2.97
C ASP A 24 26.02 3.01 -3.80
N ASN A 25 27.08 3.49 -4.48
CA ASN A 25 27.93 2.67 -5.34
C ASN A 25 27.15 1.75 -6.32
N GLY A 26 26.07 2.28 -6.90
CA GLY A 26 25.22 1.58 -7.87
C GLY A 26 24.32 0.50 -7.27
N LYS A 27 24.23 0.39 -5.94
CA LYS A 27 23.40 -0.58 -5.22
C LYS A 27 22.43 0.14 -4.29
N VAL A 28 21.28 -0.49 -4.03
CA VAL A 28 20.34 -0.01 -3.00
C VAL A 28 20.98 -0.19 -1.63
N SER A 29 21.15 0.90 -0.89
CA SER A 29 21.66 0.89 0.49
C SER A 29 20.53 0.95 1.52
N ASN A 30 19.38 1.53 1.17
CA ASN A 30 18.19 1.60 2.01
C ASN A 30 16.92 1.74 1.15
N ALA A 31 15.77 1.35 1.67
CA ALA A 31 14.49 1.46 0.98
C ALA A 31 13.30 1.68 1.92
N TRP A 32 12.25 2.32 1.40
CA TRP A 32 10.97 2.52 2.07
C TRP A 32 9.83 2.10 1.16
N SER A 33 8.88 1.36 1.72
CA SER A 33 7.62 1.00 1.08
C SER A 33 6.48 1.78 1.73
N SER A 34 5.66 2.45 0.93
CA SER A 34 4.60 3.32 1.44
C SER A 34 3.32 3.17 0.63
N GLY A 35 2.30 2.56 1.26
CA GLY A 35 0.94 2.55 0.72
C GLY A 35 0.30 3.92 0.84
N GLN A 36 -0.14 4.50 -0.28
CA GLN A 36 -0.64 5.87 -0.34
C GLN A 36 -2.17 5.99 -0.16
N MET A 37 -2.87 4.87 0.09
CA MET A 37 -4.33 4.83 0.14
C MET A 37 -4.83 3.98 1.31
N TRP A 38 -5.83 4.51 2.02
CA TRP A 38 -6.55 3.82 3.09
C TRP A 38 -8.05 4.07 2.95
N ARG A 39 -8.86 3.05 3.23
CA ARG A 39 -10.34 3.12 3.16
C ARG A 39 -11.04 2.88 4.50
N GLY A 40 -10.35 2.33 5.50
CA GLY A 40 -10.93 2.12 6.83
C GLY A 40 -12.03 1.04 6.89
N PHE A 41 -11.87 -0.08 6.19
CA PHE A 41 -12.85 -1.19 6.22
C PHE A 41 -13.19 -1.66 7.64
N GLU A 42 -12.20 -1.72 8.53
CA GLU A 42 -12.40 -2.13 9.92
C GLU A 42 -13.28 -1.14 10.68
N VAL A 43 -13.10 0.17 10.43
CA VAL A 43 -13.95 1.23 11.00
C VAL A 43 -15.37 1.12 10.45
N ILE A 44 -15.54 0.84 9.16
CA ILE A 44 -16.85 0.64 8.52
C ILE A 44 -17.64 -0.51 9.15
N LEU A 45 -16.96 -1.54 9.68
CA LEU A 45 -17.60 -2.71 10.30
C LEU A 45 -18.07 -2.47 11.73
N GLN A 46 -17.60 -1.41 12.40
CA GLN A 46 -17.98 -1.17 13.79
C GLN A 46 -19.49 -0.96 13.92
N GLY A 47 -20.11 -1.70 14.85
CA GLY A 47 -21.57 -1.63 15.10
C GLY A 47 -22.44 -2.44 14.12
N ARG A 48 -21.85 -3.13 13.14
CA ARG A 48 -22.60 -4.00 12.23
C ARG A 48 -22.78 -5.41 12.79
N ASP A 49 -23.79 -6.11 12.28
CA ASP A 49 -23.98 -7.52 12.59
C ASP A 49 -22.81 -8.36 12.02
N PRO A 50 -22.18 -9.26 12.81
CA PRO A 50 -21.06 -10.07 12.34
C PRO A 50 -21.37 -10.89 11.07
N ARG A 51 -22.64 -11.26 10.84
CA ARG A 51 -23.07 -12.02 9.66
C ARG A 51 -23.02 -11.21 8.37
N GLU A 52 -22.95 -9.88 8.45
CA GLU A 52 -22.84 -9.00 7.29
C GLU A 52 -21.38 -8.74 6.88
N ALA A 53 -20.41 -9.03 7.74
CA ALA A 53 -19.02 -8.61 7.54
C ALA A 53 -18.47 -9.06 6.19
N TRP A 54 -18.78 -10.30 5.76
CA TRP A 54 -18.29 -10.87 4.50
C TRP A 54 -18.74 -10.09 3.25
N LEU A 55 -19.93 -9.49 3.27
CA LEU A 55 -20.43 -8.65 2.17
C LEU A 55 -19.55 -7.41 2.01
N PHE A 56 -19.10 -6.81 3.10
CA PHE A 56 -18.26 -5.62 3.06
C PHE A 56 -16.81 -5.99 2.76
N VAL A 57 -16.20 -6.92 3.51
CA VAL A 57 -14.76 -7.20 3.40
C VAL A 57 -14.36 -7.92 2.12
N GLN A 58 -15.29 -8.57 1.41
CA GLN A 58 -15.03 -9.04 0.05
C GLN A 58 -14.57 -7.90 -0.88
N ARG A 59 -14.98 -6.65 -0.61
CA ARG A 59 -14.59 -5.47 -1.41
C ARG A 59 -13.28 -4.84 -0.94
N PHE A 60 -12.56 -5.50 -0.02
CA PHE A 60 -11.22 -5.07 0.35
C PHE A 60 -10.26 -5.21 -0.84
N CYS A 61 -10.32 -6.27 -1.61
CA CYS A 61 -9.57 -6.42 -2.86
C CYS A 61 -10.43 -7.18 -3.88
N GLY A 62 -10.38 -6.77 -5.16
CA GLY A 62 -11.18 -7.36 -6.24
C GLY A 62 -10.37 -7.86 -7.44
N VAL A 63 -9.03 -7.77 -7.36
CA VAL A 63 -8.12 -8.46 -8.27
C VAL A 63 -7.93 -9.88 -7.76
#